data_AF-A0A447T9X8-F1
#
_entry.id   AF-A0A447T9X8-F1
#
_cell.length_a   1.000
_cell.length_b   1.000
_cell.length_c   1.000
_cell.angle_alpha   90.00
_cell.angle_beta   90.00
_cell.angle_gamma   90.00
#
_symmetry.space_group_name_H-M   'P 1'
#
loop_
_entity.id
_entity.type
_entity.pdbx_description
1 polymer ?
#
loop_
_entity_poly.entity_id
_entity_poly.type
_entity_poly.pdbx_seq_one_letter_code
_entity_poly.pdbx_strand_id
1 'polypeptide(L)' 'MLQRWVDLPVFDGLRACVGAWVVNDLPAGIGIREERSQVTGNGALFIPHFFE' A
#
# COMPACT_ATOMS: atom_id res chain seq x y z
N MET A 1 -9.43 -10.22 -18.32
CA MET A 1 -9.46 -10.39 -16.86
C MET A 1 -9.99 -9.11 -16.26
N LEU A 2 -11.00 -9.17 -15.39
CA LEU A 2 -11.60 -8.01 -14.73
C LEU A 2 -11.57 -8.25 -13.22
N GLN A 3 -11.35 -7.19 -12.45
CA GLN A 3 -11.43 -7.21 -10.99
C GLN A 3 -12.54 -6.26 -10.55
N ARG A 4 -13.22 -6.57 -9.44
CA ARG A 4 -14.19 -5.68 -8.80
C ARG A 4 -13.49 -4.44 -8.24
N TRP A 5 -14.11 -3.27 -8.41
CA TRP A 5 -13.64 -2.02 -7.80
C TRP A 5 -13.73 -2.05 -6.28
N VAL A 6 -12.71 -1.53 -5.60
CA VAL A 6 -12.67 -1.29 -4.16
C VAL A 6 -11.92 0.02 -3.94
N ASP A 7 -12.50 0.94 -3.17
CA ASP A 7 -11.85 2.20 -2.85
C ASP A 7 -10.68 1.99 -1.88
N LEU A 8 -9.58 2.69 -2.12
CA LEU A 8 -8.45 2.75 -1.19
C LEU A 8 -8.73 3.77 -0.07
N PRO A 9 -8.27 3.51 1.17
CA PRO A 9 -8.26 4.52 2.22
C PRO A 9 -7.51 5.77 1.79
N VAL A 10 -8.05 6.95 2.14
CA VAL A 10 -7.45 8.25 1.81
C VAL A 10 -7.07 8.99 3.08
N PHE A 11 -5.80 9.36 3.19
CA PHE A 11 -5.23 10.19 4.26
C PHE A 11 -4.59 11.42 3.62
N ASP A 12 -4.95 12.62 4.07
CA ASP A 12 -4.42 13.89 3.54
C ASP A 12 -4.44 14.03 2.00
N GLY A 13 -5.43 13.41 1.36
CA GLY A 13 -5.60 13.39 -0.10
C GLY A 13 -4.67 12.42 -0.85
N LEU A 14 -3.97 11.54 -0.13
CA LEU A 14 -3.18 10.43 -0.66
C LEU A 14 -3.89 9.10 -0.39
N ARG A 15 -3.89 8.21 -1.38
CA ARG A 15 -4.45 6.86 -1.27
C ARG A 15 -3.38 5.91 -0.75
N ALA A 16 -3.67 5.24 0.36
CA ALA A 16 -2.78 4.30 0.99
C ALA A 16 -2.92 2.89 0.39
N CYS A 17 -1.79 2.28 0.05
CA CYS A 17 -1.67 0.90 -0.40
C CYS A 17 -0.70 0.15 0.53
N VAL A 18 -1.10 -1.02 1.02
CA VAL A 18 -0.27 -1.87 1.87
C VAL A 18 0.41 -2.94 1.02
N GLY A 19 1.74 -2.95 1.06
CA GLY A 19 2.53 -4.09 0.60
C GLY A 19 2.80 -5.03 1.77
N ALA A 20 2.66 -6.34 1.55
CA ALA A 20 3.02 -7.37 2.51
C ALA A 20 3.99 -8.36 1.86
N TRP A 21 5.05 -8.72 2.57
CA TRP A 21 6.11 -9.59 2.06
C TRP A 21 6.04 -10.96 2.68
N VAL A 22 6.30 -11.98 1.86
CA VAL A 22 6.45 -13.38 2.28
C VAL A 22 7.84 -13.84 1.85
N VAL A 23 8.58 -14.47 2.75
CA VAL A 23 9.91 -15.04 2.50
C VAL A 23 9.91 -16.47 3.03
N ASN A 24 10.18 -17.45 2.15
CA ASN A 24 10.11 -18.88 2.47
C ASN A 24 8.80 -19.28 3.16
N ASP A 25 7.67 -18.89 2.58
CA ASP A 25 6.32 -19.15 3.10
C ASP A 25 5.99 -18.51 4.47
N LEU A 26 6.87 -17.66 4.99
CA LEU A 26 6.67 -16.93 6.25
C LEU A 26 6.44 -15.44 6.00
N PRO A 27 5.53 -14.80 6.77
CA PRO A 27 5.35 -13.35 6.70
C PRO A 27 6.63 -12.65 7.16
N ALA A 28 7.10 -11.67 6.37
CA ALA A 28 8.39 -11.01 6.57
C ALA A 28 8.27 -9.49 6.79
N GLY A 29 7.05 -8.96 6.86
CA GLY A 29 6.79 -7.55 7.17
C GLY A 29 5.83 -6.90 6.18
N ILE A 30 5.54 -5.62 6.45
CA ILE A 30 4.68 -4.79 5.60
C ILE A 30 5.38 -3.47 5.28
N GLY A 31 4.83 -2.75 4.30
CA GLY A 31 5.15 -1.36 4.02
C GLY A 31 3.90 -0.63 3.53
N ILE A 32 3.87 0.69 3.71
CA ILE A 32 2.76 1.53 3.24
C ILE A 32 3.29 2.46 2.16
N ARG A 33 2.56 2.54 1.04
CA ARG A 33 2.84 3.50 -0.04
C ARG A 33 1.64 4.38 -0.30
N GLU A 34 1.90 5.65 -0.54
CA GLU A 34 0.86 6.66 -0.73
C GLU A 34 1.04 7.48 -2.00
N GLU A 35 -0.06 7.68 -2.74
CA GLU A 35 -0.10 8.49 -3.96
C GLU A 35 -1.44 9.21 -4.15
N ARG A 36 -1.44 10.35 -4.86
CA ARG A 36 -2.68 11.07 -5.22
C ARG A 36 -3.50 10.36 -6.30
N SER A 37 -2.87 9.55 -7.15
CA SER A 37 -3.55 8.85 -8.25
C SER A 37 -4.24 7.57 -7.75
N GLN A 38 -5.14 6.98 -8.55
CA GLN A 38 -5.82 5.72 -8.20
C GLN A 38 -4.91 4.49 -8.30
N VAL A 39 -3.74 4.61 -8.92
CA VAL A 39 -2.81 3.50 -9.17
C VAL A 39 -1.46 3.85 -8.57
N THR A 40 -1.04 3.13 -7.53
CA THR A 40 0.28 3.32 -6.91
C THR A 40 1.40 3.02 -7.91
N GLY A 41 2.13 4.05 -8.34
CA GLY A 41 3.23 3.98 -9.29
C GLY A 41 4.61 4.00 -8.63
N ASN A 42 5.67 4.18 -9.42
CA ASN A 42 7.06 4.18 -8.92
C ASN A 42 7.39 5.42 -8.06
N GLY A 43 6.66 6.52 -8.23
CA GLY A 43 6.86 7.77 -7.47
C GLY A 43 6.09 7.86 -6.15
N ALA A 44 5.23 6.88 -5.82
CA ALA A 44 4.48 6.91 -4.57
C ALA A 44 5.42 6.92 -3.35
N LEU A 45 5.05 7.71 -2.34
CA LEU A 45 5.84 7.93 -1.14
C LEU A 45 5.92 6.66 -0.31
N PHE A 46 7.04 6.45 0.39
CA PHE A 46 7.14 5.41 1.41
C PHE A 46 6.76 6.00 2.77
N ILE A 47 5.75 5.43 3.42
CA ILE A 47 5.20 5.97 4.65
C ILE A 47 5.71 5.17 5.85
N PRO A 48 6.30 5.83 6.87
CA PRO A 48 6.67 5.17 8.13
C PRO A 48 5.45 4.54 8.80
N HIS A 49 5.63 3.36 9.37
CA HIS A 49 4.62 2.68 10.18
C HIS A 49 5.28 2.11 11.44
N PHE A 50 4.48 1.95 12.48
CA PHE A 50 4.94 1.55 13.81
C PHE A 50 4.00 0.50 14.40
N PHE A 51 4.57 -0.41 15.18
CA PHE A 51 3.86 -1.45 15.95
C PHE A 51 4.23 -1.30 17.42
N GLU A 52 3.25 -1.39 18.31
CA GLU A 52 3.45 -1.43 19.77
C GLU A 52 3.78 -2.84 20.27
#